data_AF-D4K2C3-F1
#
_entry.id   AF-D4K2C3-F1
#
_cell.length_a   1.000
_cell.length_b   1.000
_cell.length_c   1.000
_cell.angle_alpha   90.00
_cell.angle_beta   90.00
_cell.angle_gamma   90.00
#
_symmetry.space_group_name_H-M   'P 1'
#
loop_
_entity.id
_entity.type
_entity.pdbx_description
1 polymer ?
#
loop_
_entity_poly.entity_id
_entity_poly.type
_entity_poly.pdbx_seq_one_letter_code
_entity_poly.pdbx_strand_id
1 'polypeptide(L)'
;MKASYPVILTPAGRGYVVFVPNLNINTEGGTLAEALDMARDAIGIWGITEQDAGRTILEASDTMPIAVGGQIVRRVEVDFEAYRRGATAYPACFYKENDGYSVIFPDLNYLATQGDNFGDAMQMAAECLAGYLRAAQRDGDAIPVPSDLADVDPVAVSKELDPALPIGKASVHLVSVDIRRG
;
A
#
# COMPACT_ATOMS: atom_id res chain seq x y z
N MET A 1 -8.44 0.22 10.29
CA MET A 1 -9.53 -0.71 10.70
C MET A 1 -9.45 -1.97 9.85
N LYS A 2 -9.43 -3.15 10.46
CA LYS A 2 -9.57 -4.45 9.78
C LYS A 2 -11.02 -4.94 9.84
N ALA A 3 -11.52 -5.51 8.76
CA ALA A 3 -12.85 -6.10 8.66
C ALA A 3 -12.83 -7.33 7.77
N SER A 4 -13.86 -8.18 7.86
CA SER A 4 -13.96 -9.41 7.09
C SER A 4 -15.39 -9.58 6.62
N TYR A 5 -15.67 -9.50 5.32
CA TYR A 5 -17.05 -9.56 4.80
C TYR A 5 -17.34 -10.89 4.11
N PRO A 6 -18.54 -11.47 4.31
CA PRO A 6 -18.99 -12.56 3.46
C PRO A 6 -19.20 -12.06 2.03
N VAL A 7 -18.71 -12.83 1.07
CA VAL A 7 -18.91 -12.60 -0.36
C VAL A 7 -19.52 -13.85 -0.99
N ILE A 8 -20.45 -13.63 -1.91
CA ILE A 8 -21.14 -14.67 -2.67
C ILE A 8 -20.60 -14.63 -4.09
N LEU A 9 -19.95 -15.71 -4.52
CA LEU A 9 -19.44 -15.87 -5.87
C LEU A 9 -20.39 -16.76 -6.65
N THR A 10 -20.99 -16.21 -7.70
CA THR A 10 -21.89 -16.91 -8.61
C THR A 10 -21.11 -17.24 -9.89
N PRO A 11 -20.93 -18.53 -10.24
CA PRO A 11 -20.34 -18.89 -11.52
C PRO A 11 -21.12 -18.28 -12.68
N ALA A 12 -20.41 -17.62 -13.58
CA ALA A 12 -20.96 -17.09 -14.84
C ALA A 12 -20.39 -17.87 -16.03
N GLY A 13 -20.93 -17.66 -17.24
CA GLY A 13 -20.50 -18.39 -18.44
C GLY A 13 -18.97 -18.39 -18.66
N ARG A 14 -18.28 -17.32 -18.22
CA ARG A 14 -16.85 -17.31 -17.92
C ARG A 14 -16.62 -16.54 -16.61
N GLY A 15 -15.86 -17.12 -15.69
CA GLY A 15 -15.49 -16.47 -14.43
C GLY A 15 -16.59 -16.48 -13.36
N TYR A 16 -16.53 -15.49 -12.47
CA TYR A 16 -17.41 -15.36 -11.31
C TYR A 16 -17.89 -13.92 -11.16
N VAL A 17 -19.20 -13.77 -10.93
CA VAL A 17 -19.76 -12.53 -10.39
C VAL A 17 -19.70 -12.61 -8.87
N VAL A 18 -19.15 -11.59 -8.23
CA VAL A 18 -19.05 -11.51 -6.77
C VAL A 18 -20.00 -10.45 -6.25
N PHE A 19 -20.77 -10.82 -5.23
CA PHE A 19 -21.66 -9.92 -4.51
C PHE A 19 -21.25 -9.87 -3.04
N VAL A 20 -21.21 -8.66 -2.46
CA VAL A 20 -20.91 -8.43 -1.03
C VAL A 20 -22.20 -7.97 -0.36
N PRO A 21 -22.97 -8.87 0.29
CA PRO A 21 -24.35 -8.57 0.71
C PRO A 21 -24.45 -7.40 1.69
N ASN A 22 -23.53 -7.32 2.65
CA ASN A 22 -23.53 -6.28 3.69
C ASN A 22 -23.35 -4.87 3.11
N LEU A 23 -22.58 -4.75 2.04
CA LEU A 23 -22.24 -3.47 1.43
C LEU A 23 -23.12 -3.16 0.22
N ASN A 24 -23.90 -4.15 -0.24
CA ASN A 24 -24.70 -4.09 -1.45
C ASN A 24 -23.88 -3.64 -2.68
N ILE A 25 -22.69 -4.23 -2.85
CA ILE A 25 -21.80 -3.98 -4.00
C ILE A 25 -21.53 -5.27 -4.77
N ASN A 26 -21.21 -5.14 -6.05
CA ASN A 26 -20.85 -6.23 -6.93
C ASN A 26 -19.52 -5.95 -7.66
N THR A 27 -18.84 -7.02 -8.05
CA THR A 27 -17.63 -7.01 -8.89
C THR A 27 -17.53 -8.36 -9.60
N GLU A 28 -16.51 -8.58 -10.41
CA GLU A 28 -16.33 -9.83 -11.16
C GLU A 28 -14.85 -10.12 -11.43
N GLY A 29 -14.54 -11.39 -11.70
CA GLY A 29 -13.21 -11.83 -12.12
C GLY A 29 -13.27 -13.06 -13.01
N GLY A 30 -12.30 -13.22 -13.90
CA GLY A 30 -12.22 -14.33 -14.86
C GLY A 30 -11.89 -15.67 -14.20
N THR A 31 -11.30 -15.65 -13.01
CA THR A 31 -11.00 -16.83 -12.18
C THR A 31 -11.51 -16.65 -10.75
N LEU A 32 -11.55 -17.73 -9.97
CA LEU A 32 -11.92 -17.66 -8.55
C LEU A 32 -10.96 -16.75 -7.75
N ALA A 33 -9.65 -16.83 -8.04
CA ALA A 33 -8.64 -16.03 -7.36
C ALA A 33 -8.80 -14.54 -7.70
N GLU A 34 -8.86 -14.22 -8.99
CA GLU A 34 -9.07 -12.86 -9.47
C GLU A 34 -10.38 -12.27 -8.93
N ALA A 35 -11.47 -13.05 -8.91
CA ALA A 35 -12.75 -12.59 -8.37
C ALA A 35 -12.68 -12.21 -6.88
N LEU A 36 -11.86 -12.92 -6.09
CA LEU A 36 -11.64 -12.60 -4.68
C LEU A 36 -10.75 -11.37 -4.50
N ASP A 37 -9.74 -11.19 -5.35
CA ASP A 37 -8.90 -9.99 -5.36
C ASP A 37 -9.75 -8.75 -5.73
N MET A 38 -10.58 -8.88 -6.75
CA MET A 38 -11.55 -7.85 -7.18
C MET A 38 -12.56 -7.52 -6.08
N ALA A 39 -12.98 -8.51 -5.28
CA ALA A 39 -13.86 -8.29 -4.14
C ALA A 39 -13.17 -7.52 -3.02
N ARG A 40 -11.91 -7.85 -2.72
CA ARG A 40 -11.08 -7.11 -1.74
C ARG A 40 -10.92 -5.65 -2.16
N ASP A 41 -10.64 -5.39 -3.43
CA ASP A 41 -10.53 -4.03 -3.98
C ASP A 41 -11.84 -3.27 -3.87
N ALA A 42 -12.95 -3.87 -4.30
CA ALA A 42 -14.26 -3.22 -4.25
C ALA A 42 -14.67 -2.86 -2.81
N ILE A 43 -14.45 -3.78 -1.85
CA ILE A 43 -14.69 -3.52 -0.43
C ILE A 43 -13.79 -2.37 0.06
N GLY A 44 -12.49 -2.41 -0.27
CA GLY A 44 -11.52 -1.40 0.13
C GLY A 44 -11.89 0.01 -0.36
N ILE A 45 -12.23 0.15 -1.65
CA ILE A 45 -12.66 1.42 -2.25
C ILE A 45 -13.93 1.92 -1.57
N TRP A 46 -14.91 1.04 -1.37
CA TRP A 46 -16.16 1.38 -0.69
C TRP A 46 -15.89 1.93 0.71
N GLY A 47 -15.08 1.24 1.51
CA GLY A 47 -14.78 1.67 2.89
C GLY A 47 -14.03 3.00 2.98
N ILE A 48 -13.07 3.25 2.08
CA ILE A 48 -12.42 4.57 2.00
C ILE A 48 -13.43 5.66 1.64
N THR A 49 -14.31 5.40 0.68
CA THR A 49 -15.35 6.35 0.25
C THR A 49 -16.29 6.71 1.41
N GLU A 50 -16.66 5.73 2.23
CA GLU A 50 -17.46 5.98 3.43
C GLU A 50 -16.71 6.84 4.46
N GLN A 51 -15.43 6.53 4.71
CA GLN A 51 -14.58 7.31 5.63
C GLN A 51 -14.39 8.76 5.16
N ASP A 52 -14.13 8.97 3.86
CA ASP A 52 -13.97 10.29 3.25
C ASP A 52 -15.25 11.12 3.37
N ALA A 53 -16.40 10.46 3.30
CA ALA A 53 -17.69 11.09 3.51
C ALA A 53 -18.07 11.26 4.99
N GLY A 54 -17.17 10.94 5.93
CA GLY A 54 -17.40 11.03 7.37
C GLY A 54 -18.39 10.01 7.92
N ARG A 55 -18.69 8.94 7.16
CA ARG A 55 -19.59 7.86 7.58
C ARG A 55 -18.81 6.72 8.24
N THR A 56 -19.51 5.97 9.08
CA THR A 56 -18.94 4.78 9.74
C THR A 56 -19.02 3.59 8.79
N ILE A 57 -17.92 2.85 8.69
CA ILE A 57 -17.91 1.56 7.97
C ILE A 57 -18.81 0.59 8.74
N LEU A 58 -19.78 0.00 8.05
CA LEU A 58 -20.69 -1.00 8.63
C LEU A 58 -19.90 -2.23 9.09
N GLU A 59 -20.11 -2.69 10.33
CA GLU A 59 -19.50 -3.94 10.77
C GLU A 59 -20.04 -5.11 9.93
N ALA A 60 -19.13 -6.03 9.61
CA ALA A 60 -19.48 -7.21 8.84
C ALA A 60 -20.38 -8.14 9.66
N SER A 61 -21.33 -8.80 8.98
CA SER A 61 -22.11 -9.85 9.64
C SER A 61 -21.22 -11.06 9.98
N ASP A 62 -21.41 -11.59 11.18
CA ASP A 62 -20.87 -12.90 11.57
C ASP A 62 -21.61 -14.04 10.87
N THR A 63 -22.81 -13.78 10.34
CA THR A 63 -23.62 -14.78 9.66
C THR A 63 -23.16 -14.96 8.22
N MET A 64 -22.79 -16.19 7.86
CA MET A 64 -22.47 -16.56 6.48
C MET A 64 -23.75 -16.81 5.68
N PRO A 65 -23.90 -16.21 4.48
CA PRO A 65 -24.97 -16.56 3.55
C PRO A 65 -24.94 -18.04 3.18
N ILE A 66 -26.10 -18.62 2.95
CA ILE A 66 -26.23 -19.98 2.43
C ILE A 66 -25.99 -19.95 0.94
N ALA A 67 -25.01 -20.72 0.47
CA ALA A 67 -24.76 -20.90 -0.95
C ALA A 67 -25.95 -21.58 -1.64
N VAL A 68 -26.39 -21.05 -2.78
CA VAL A 68 -27.42 -21.70 -3.62
C VAL A 68 -26.91 -21.91 -5.04
N GLY A 69 -27.35 -22.96 -5.72
CA GLY A 69 -27.13 -23.12 -7.16
C GLY A 69 -25.66 -23.09 -7.61
N GLY A 70 -24.77 -23.81 -6.92
CA GLY A 70 -23.34 -23.85 -7.27
C GLY A 70 -22.55 -22.59 -6.90
N GLN A 71 -23.17 -21.66 -6.16
CA GLN A 71 -22.45 -20.53 -5.58
C GLN A 71 -21.38 -20.99 -4.59
N ILE A 72 -20.36 -20.16 -4.47
CA ILE A 72 -19.32 -20.29 -3.46
C ILE A 72 -19.49 -19.11 -2.50
N VAL A 73 -19.48 -19.37 -1.20
CA VAL A 73 -19.49 -18.30 -0.19
C VAL A 73 -18.14 -18.32 0.52
N ARG A 74 -17.48 -17.16 0.57
CA ARG A 74 -16.18 -16.98 1.23
C ARG A 74 -16.18 -15.72 2.07
N ARG A 75 -15.21 -15.59 2.97
CA ARG A 75 -14.92 -14.31 3.63
C ARG A 75 -13.75 -13.63 2.94
N VAL A 76 -13.85 -12.31 2.79
CA VAL A 76 -12.77 -11.47 2.29
C VAL A 76 -12.38 -10.49 3.38
N GLU A 77 -11.14 -10.62 3.84
CA GLU A 77 -10.55 -9.72 4.83
C GLU A 77 -9.95 -8.49 4.16
N VAL A 78 -10.25 -7.32 4.71
CA VAL A 78 -9.76 -6.02 4.25
C VAL A 78 -9.26 -5.22 5.45
N ASP A 79 -8.06 -4.68 5.32
CA ASP A 79 -7.55 -3.65 6.20
C ASP A 79 -7.69 -2.32 5.47
N PHE A 80 -8.66 -1.49 5.88
CA PHE A 80 -8.97 -0.22 5.20
C PHE A 80 -7.85 0.80 5.33
N GLU A 81 -7.07 0.76 6.42
CA GLU A 81 -5.91 1.64 6.56
C GLU A 81 -4.79 1.17 5.65
N ALA A 82 -4.52 -0.13 5.58
CA ALA A 82 -3.57 -0.67 4.62
C ALA A 82 -4.00 -0.43 3.17
N TYR A 83 -5.30 -0.54 2.88
CA TYR A 83 -5.86 -0.29 1.56
C TYR A 83 -5.69 1.18 1.15
N ARG A 84 -5.91 2.13 2.08
CA ARG A 84 -5.67 3.56 1.84
C ARG A 84 -4.21 3.86 1.56
N ARG A 85 -3.29 3.09 2.14
CA ARG A 85 -1.84 3.16 1.87
C ARG A 85 -1.43 2.55 0.52
N GLY A 86 -2.35 2.07 -0.33
CA GLY A 86 -2.02 1.48 -1.65
C GLY A 86 -1.21 2.39 -2.58
N ALA A 87 -1.29 3.71 -2.38
CA ALA A 87 -0.22 4.64 -2.74
C ALA A 87 0.62 4.87 -1.46
N THR A 88 1.80 4.26 -1.42
CA THR A 88 2.71 4.37 -0.27
C THR A 88 3.73 5.44 -0.61
N ALA A 89 3.72 6.50 0.19
CA ALA A 89 4.59 7.64 0.01
C ALA A 89 5.47 7.78 1.25
N TYR A 90 6.79 7.74 1.05
CA TYR A 90 7.75 7.89 2.14
C TYR A 90 8.61 9.12 1.93
N PRO A 91 8.91 9.87 3.00
CA PRO A 91 9.91 10.92 2.92
C PRO A 91 11.28 10.27 2.69
N ALA A 92 12.04 10.83 1.75
CA ALA A 92 13.40 10.41 1.46
C ALA A 92 14.32 11.63 1.47
N CYS A 93 15.46 11.49 2.13
CA CYS A 93 16.51 12.48 2.19
C CYS A 93 17.44 12.30 0.98
N PHE A 94 17.53 13.33 0.15
CA PHE A 94 18.43 13.40 -1.00
C PHE A 94 19.65 14.22 -0.60
N TYR A 95 20.84 13.62 -0.72
CA TYR A 95 22.11 14.26 -0.45
C TYR A 95 22.86 14.46 -1.76
N LYS A 96 23.16 15.71 -2.11
CA LYS A 96 23.98 16.00 -3.28
C LYS A 96 25.44 15.68 -2.98
N GLU A 97 25.98 14.75 -3.75
CA GLU A 97 27.41 14.44 -3.77
C GLU A 97 28.09 15.09 -4.99
N ASN A 98 29.41 14.93 -5.12
CA ASN A 98 30.19 15.50 -6.23
C ASN A 98 29.63 15.05 -7.58
N ASP A 99 29.47 13.74 -7.78
CA ASP A 99 29.14 13.14 -9.08
C ASP A 99 27.73 12.50 -9.11
N GLY A 100 26.92 12.70 -8.07
CA GLY A 100 25.61 12.07 -7.99
C GLY A 100 24.75 12.55 -6.83
N TYR A 101 23.81 11.71 -6.44
CA TYR A 101 22.97 11.85 -5.27
C TYR A 101 22.86 10.53 -4.53
N SER A 102 22.95 10.58 -3.20
CA SER A 102 22.52 9.49 -2.33
C SER A 102 21.11 9.77 -1.84
N VAL A 103 20.30 8.73 -1.70
CA VAL A 103 18.93 8.82 -1.21
C VAL A 103 18.77 7.86 -0.03
N ILE A 104 18.19 8.35 1.06
CA ILE A 104 17.99 7.58 2.28
C ILE A 104 16.54 7.73 2.75
N PHE A 105 15.88 6.60 3.01
CA PHE A 105 14.56 6.52 3.63
C PHE A 105 14.72 6.28 5.14
N PRO A 106 14.55 7.31 5.99
CA PRO A 106 14.77 7.18 7.44
C PRO A 106 13.78 6.18 8.08
N ASP A 107 12.53 6.17 7.64
CA ASP A 107 11.47 5.33 8.22
C ASP A 107 11.60 3.84 7.82
N LEU A 108 12.47 3.52 6.87
CA LEU A 108 12.64 2.17 6.31
C LEU A 108 13.97 1.55 6.73
N ASN A 109 14.35 1.76 8.00
CA ASN A 109 15.63 1.32 8.55
C ASN A 109 16.83 1.81 7.71
N TYR A 110 16.81 3.10 7.36
CA TYR A 110 17.84 3.74 6.55
C TYR A 110 18.08 3.07 5.19
N LEU A 111 17.02 2.51 4.58
CA LEU A 111 17.08 1.99 3.22
C LEU A 111 17.67 3.07 2.30
N ALA A 112 18.71 2.68 1.55
CA ALA A 112 19.49 3.62 0.78
C ALA A 112 19.63 3.18 -0.68
N THR A 113 19.72 4.18 -1.55
CA THR A 113 20.03 4.02 -2.97
C THR A 113 20.75 5.26 -3.48
N GLN A 114 21.15 5.27 -4.74
CA GLN A 114 21.87 6.40 -5.34
C GLN A 114 21.50 6.55 -6.82
N GLY A 115 21.79 7.72 -7.38
CA GLY A 115 21.70 7.97 -8.81
C GLY A 115 22.66 9.06 -9.28
N ASP A 116 22.97 9.06 -10.56
CA ASP A 116 23.97 9.93 -11.19
C ASP A 116 23.52 11.40 -11.23
N ASN A 117 22.22 11.62 -11.22
CA ASN A 117 21.60 12.94 -11.17
C ASN A 117 20.28 12.88 -10.39
N PHE A 118 19.62 14.02 -10.17
CA PHE A 118 18.42 14.07 -9.33
C PHE A 118 17.27 13.22 -9.89
N GLY A 119 17.07 13.24 -11.22
CA GLY A 119 16.01 12.47 -11.85
C GLY A 119 16.25 10.96 -11.76
N ASP A 120 17.49 10.55 -12.02
CA ASP A 120 17.92 9.16 -11.85
C ASP A 120 17.79 8.71 -10.39
N ALA A 121 18.25 9.51 -9.43
CA ALA A 121 18.11 9.23 -8.00
C ALA A 121 16.64 9.11 -7.55
N MET A 122 15.72 9.91 -8.12
CA MET A 122 14.29 9.80 -7.85
C MET A 122 13.71 8.49 -8.39
N GLN A 123 14.11 8.09 -9.60
CA GLN A 123 13.70 6.80 -10.17
C GLN A 123 14.23 5.64 -9.33
N MET A 124 15.53 5.66 -9.01
CA MET A 124 16.18 4.66 -8.17
C MET A 124 15.54 4.57 -6.78
N ALA A 125 15.13 5.71 -6.20
CA ALA A 125 14.40 5.76 -4.94
C ALA A 125 13.02 5.10 -5.05
N ALA A 126 12.27 5.37 -6.12
CA ALA A 126 10.96 4.74 -6.35
C ALA A 126 11.09 3.22 -6.54
N GLU A 127 12.07 2.76 -7.32
CA GLU A 127 12.32 1.33 -7.52
C GLU A 127 12.73 0.63 -6.21
N CYS A 128 13.62 1.26 -5.44
CA CYS A 128 14.07 0.76 -4.14
C CYS A 128 12.90 0.65 -3.14
N LEU A 129 12.08 1.70 -3.05
CA LEU A 129 10.90 1.75 -2.20
C LEU A 129 9.88 0.66 -2.58
N ALA A 130 9.57 0.53 -3.88
CA ALA A 130 8.64 -0.49 -4.36
C ALA A 130 9.15 -1.91 -4.04
N GLY A 131 10.45 -2.15 -4.22
CA GLY A 131 11.09 -3.43 -3.88
C GLY A 131 10.94 -3.78 -2.40
N TYR A 132 11.24 -2.84 -1.51
CA TYR A 132 11.11 -3.02 -0.06
C TYR A 132 9.66 -3.37 0.34
N LEU A 133 8.69 -2.56 -0.11
CA LEU A 133 7.29 -2.71 0.30
C LEU A 133 6.66 -3.98 -0.27
N ARG A 134 7.01 -4.37 -1.50
CA ARG A 134 6.55 -5.64 -2.08
C ARG A 134 7.14 -6.85 -1.36
N ALA A 135 8.39 -6.79 -0.94
CA ALA A 135 8.99 -7.85 -0.14
C ALA A 135 8.26 -7.99 1.20
N ALA A 136 8.03 -6.89 1.91
CA ALA A 136 7.27 -6.88 3.16
C ALA A 136 5.85 -7.45 2.97
N GLN A 137 5.16 -7.07 1.89
CA GLN A 137 3.83 -7.59 1.57
C GLN A 137 3.84 -9.09 1.27
N ARG A 138 4.81 -9.58 0.50
CA ARG A 138 4.95 -10.99 0.14
C ARG A 138 5.26 -11.86 1.36
N ASP A 139 6.13 -11.35 2.23
CA ASP A 139 6.64 -12.09 3.38
C ASP A 139 5.70 -11.95 4.61
N GLY A 140 4.68 -11.09 4.51
CA GLY A 140 3.66 -10.88 5.54
C GLY A 140 4.09 -9.95 6.67
N ASP A 141 5.16 -9.18 6.45
CA ASP A 141 5.71 -8.25 7.41
C ASP A 141 4.84 -6.99 7.56
N ALA A 142 4.93 -6.36 8.72
CA ALA A 142 4.31 -5.07 8.95
C ALA A 142 5.02 -4.00 8.11
N ILE A 143 4.27 -3.28 7.28
CA ILE A 143 4.77 -2.10 6.55
C ILE A 143 4.99 -0.95 7.56
N PRO A 144 6.20 -0.38 7.68
CA PRO A 144 6.48 0.74 8.59
C PRO A 144 5.58 1.94 8.30
N VAL A 145 5.20 2.71 9.31
CA VAL A 145 4.40 3.93 9.09
C VAL A 145 5.34 5.08 8.67
N PRO A 146 5.10 5.78 7.55
CA PRO A 146 5.92 6.92 7.15
C PRO A 146 5.76 8.09 8.13
N SER A 147 6.85 8.80 8.40
CA SER A 147 6.84 10.08 9.10
C SER A 147 6.24 11.18 8.23
N ASP A 148 5.72 12.24 8.85
CA ASP A 148 5.33 13.44 8.12
C ASP A 148 6.57 14.11 7.51
N LEU A 149 6.45 14.60 6.28
CA LEU A 149 7.57 15.21 5.54
C LEU A 149 8.22 16.37 6.32
N ALA A 150 7.42 17.11 7.11
CA ALA A 150 7.87 18.24 7.91
C ALA A 150 8.71 17.83 9.14
N ASP A 151 8.58 16.58 9.59
CA ASP A 151 9.27 16.06 10.77
C ASP A 151 10.62 15.42 10.41
N VAL A 152 10.92 15.29 9.12
CA VAL A 152 12.18 14.70 8.64
C VAL A 152 13.24 15.78 8.43
N ASP A 153 14.29 15.74 9.25
CA ASP A 153 15.48 16.58 9.09
C ASP A 153 16.63 15.79 8.44
N PRO A 154 17.02 16.10 7.18
CA PRO A 154 18.09 15.39 6.51
C PRO A 154 19.46 15.61 7.19
N VAL A 155 19.64 16.71 7.92
CA VAL A 155 20.88 16.96 8.67
C VAL A 155 20.98 16.02 9.87
N ALA A 156 19.88 15.81 10.59
CA ALA A 156 19.81 14.89 11.71
C ALA A 156 20.03 13.44 11.24
N VAL A 157 19.33 13.02 10.17
CA VAL A 157 19.48 11.69 9.56
C VAL A 157 20.92 11.42 9.16
N SER A 158 21.59 12.37 8.49
CA SER A 158 22.99 12.21 8.10
C SER A 158 23.93 12.06 9.30
N LYS A 159 23.72 12.83 10.39
CA LYS A 159 24.57 12.77 11.58
C LYS A 159 24.38 11.49 12.38
N GLU A 160 23.18 10.90 12.33
CA GLU A 160 22.93 9.62 12.98
C GLU A 160 23.72 8.49 12.31
N LEU A 161 23.86 8.55 10.98
CA LEU A 161 24.63 7.59 10.20
C LEU A 161 26.14 7.79 10.34
N ASP A 162 26.60 9.04 10.24
CA ASP A 162 28.00 9.40 10.46
C ASP A 162 28.12 10.85 10.99
N PRO A 163 28.43 11.02 12.29
CA PRO A 163 28.58 12.33 12.90
C PRO A 163 29.71 13.19 12.30
N ALA A 164 30.68 12.58 11.63
CA ALA A 164 31.84 13.26 11.06
C ALA A 164 31.64 13.67 9.59
N LEU A 165 30.54 13.24 8.95
CA LEU A 165 30.31 13.47 7.54
C LEU A 165 30.01 14.96 7.27
N PRO A 166 30.76 15.62 6.38
CA PRO A 166 30.46 16.99 5.98
C PRO A 166 29.15 17.04 5.20
N ILE A 167 28.18 17.79 5.73
CA ILE A 167 26.84 17.86 5.13
C ILE A 167 26.87 18.83 3.96
N GLY A 168 26.71 18.27 2.76
CA GLY A 168 26.54 19.01 1.52
C GLY A 168 25.14 19.61 1.38
N LYS A 169 24.70 19.86 0.14
CA LYS A 169 23.31 20.25 -0.11
C LYS A 169 22.41 19.03 0.09
N ALA A 170 21.37 19.18 0.91
CA ALA A 170 20.38 18.13 1.14
C ALA A 170 18.96 18.67 0.98
N SER A 171 18.03 17.80 0.59
CA SER A 171 16.60 18.10 0.51
C SER A 171 15.78 16.86 0.85
N VAL A 172 14.54 17.05 1.28
CA VAL A 172 13.61 15.95 1.55
C VAL A 172 12.51 15.98 0.49
N HIS A 173 12.23 14.82 -0.08
CA HIS A 173 11.17 14.65 -1.08
C HIS A 173 10.30 13.46 -0.73
N LEU A 174 9.02 13.57 -1.02
CA LEU A 174 8.08 12.47 -0.90
C LEU A 174 8.21 11.57 -2.14
N VAL A 175 8.55 10.30 -1.93
CA VAL A 175 8.65 9.29 -2.99
C VAL A 175 7.43 8.38 -2.87
N SER A 176 6.59 8.36 -3.91
CA SER A 176 5.35 7.59 -3.94
C SER A 176 5.45 6.42 -4.90
N VAL A 177 4.98 5.26 -4.47
CA VAL A 177 4.84 4.05 -5.31
C VAL A 177 3.45 3.46 -5.19
N ASP A 178 3.00 2.80 -6.25
CA ASP A 178 1.79 2.00 -6.25
C ASP A 178 2.17 0.53 -6.13
N ILE A 179 1.78 -0.09 -5.02
CA ILE A 179 2.03 -1.51 -4.74
C ILE A 179 0.81 -2.39 -5.02
N ARG A 180 -0.28 -1.85 -5.57
CA ARG A 180 -1.53 -2.58 -5.84
C ARG A 180 -1.43 -3.55 -7.01
N ARG A 181 -0.38 -3.46 -7.83
CA ARG A 181 -0.14 -4.36 -8.97
C ARG A 181 1.31 -4.83 -8.97
N GLY A 182 1.49 -6.10 -8.62
CA GLY A 182 2.70 -6.89 -8.77
C GLY A 182 2.32 -8.25 -9.34
#